data_AF-A0A3D6ECV2-F1
#
_entry.id   AF-A0A3D6ECV2-F1
#
_cell.length_a   1.000
_cell.length_b   1.000
_cell.length_c   1.000
_cell.angle_alpha   90.00
_cell.angle_beta   90.00
_cell.angle_gamma   90.00
#
_symmetry.space_group_name_H-M   'P 1'
#
loop_
_entity.id
_entity.type
_entity.pdbx_description
1 polymer ?
#
loop_
_entity_poly.entity_id
_entity_poly.type
_entity_poly.pdbx_seq_one_letter_code
_entity_poly.pdbx_strand_id
1 'polypeptide(L)' 'FDKSGKPVYYSPYDGKIHAGYMYTDNGFWDTFRAVHPLFTLVYPEVSERIMQALVNSYEESGFLPEWASPG' A
#
# COMPACT_ATOMS: atom_id res chain seq x y z
N PHE A 1 -11.06 -1.50 9.76
CA PHE A 1 -12.26 -2.10 9.17
C PHE A 1 -13.48 -1.33 9.61
N ASP A 2 -14.45 -1.15 8.72
CA ASP A 2 -15.73 -0.53 9.06
C ASP A 2 -16.64 -1.51 9.86
N LYS A 3 -17.84 -1.06 10.21
CA LYS A 3 -18.83 -1.88 10.95
C LYS A 3 -19.31 -3.11 10.16
N SER A 4 -19.12 -3.14 8.85
CA SER A 4 -19.48 -4.25 7.97
C SER A 4 -18.30 -5.19 7.69
N GLY A 5 -17.15 -4.95 8.30
CA GLY A 5 -15.94 -5.77 8.10
C GLY A 5 -15.19 -5.46 6.81
N LYS A 6 -15.44 -4.32 6.15
CA LYS A 6 -14.67 -3.89 4.97
C LYS A 6 -13.43 -3.10 5.38
N PRO A 7 -12.30 -3.25 4.67
CA PRO A 7 -11.07 -2.55 5.01
C PRO A 7 -11.23 -1.04 4.72
N VAL A 8 -10.72 -0.23 5.64
CA VAL A 8 -10.70 1.24 5.56
C VAL A 8 -9.39 1.71 6.18
N TYR A 9 -8.84 2.82 5.68
CA TYR A 9 -7.61 3.42 6.17
C TYR A 9 -7.71 4.94 6.15
N TYR A 10 -6.88 5.58 6.99
CA TYR A 10 -6.60 7.00 6.89
C TYR A 10 -5.47 7.19 5.90
N SER A 11 -5.69 7.99 4.86
CA SER A 11 -4.69 8.27 3.83
C SER A 11 -3.56 9.11 4.42
N PRO A 12 -2.32 8.65 4.33
CA PRO A 12 -1.17 9.48 4.64
C PRO A 12 -0.96 10.63 3.62
N TYR A 13 -1.54 10.53 2.43
CA TYR A 13 -1.28 11.46 1.33
C TYR A 13 -2.27 12.62 1.27
N ASP A 14 -3.56 12.36 1.53
CA ASP A 14 -4.61 13.39 1.42
C ASP A 14 -5.36 13.67 2.73
N GLY A 15 -5.05 12.92 3.80
CA GLY A 15 -5.62 13.09 5.13
C GLY A 15 -7.09 12.71 5.27
N LYS A 16 -7.67 11.96 4.32
CA LYS A 16 -9.06 11.49 4.37
C LYS A 16 -9.15 10.00 4.71
N ILE A 17 -10.34 9.56 5.10
CA ILE A 17 -10.64 8.14 5.27
C ILE A 17 -11.10 7.55 3.94
N HIS A 18 -10.45 6.49 3.49
CA HIS A 18 -10.76 5.77 2.26
C HIS A 18 -11.09 4.31 2.53
N ALA A 19 -11.80 3.69 1.59
CA ALA A 19 -12.05 2.25 1.59
C ALA A 19 -10.94 1.51 0.84
N GLY A 20 -10.62 0.29 1.29
CA GLY A 20 -9.59 -0.53 0.67
C GLY A 20 -8.37 -0.72 1.57
N TYR A 21 -7.22 -0.99 0.96
CA TYR A 21 -5.97 -1.30 1.64
C TYR A 21 -4.95 -0.18 1.44
N MET A 22 -4.09 -0.01 2.44
CA MET A 22 -2.96 0.91 2.37
C MET A 22 -1.76 0.28 3.10
N TYR A 23 -0.58 0.49 2.53
CA TYR A 23 0.71 0.05 3.06
C TYR A 23 1.69 1.22 2.94
N THR A 24 2.58 1.36 3.92
CA THR A 24 3.61 2.40 4.00
C THR A 24 4.85 1.82 4.70
N ASP A 25 5.85 2.65 5.01
CA ASP A 25 7.12 2.29 5.66
C ASP A 25 7.95 1.35 4.79
N ASN A 26 8.08 1.74 3.52
CA ASN A 26 8.81 0.97 2.52
C ASN A 26 9.61 1.88 1.58
N GLY A 27 10.87 1.50 1.34
CA GLY A 27 11.70 2.02 0.26
C GLY A 27 11.82 1.00 -0.86
N PHE A 28 11.15 1.24 -1.99
CA PHE A 28 11.14 0.30 -3.10
C PHE A 28 12.53 0.03 -3.66
N TRP A 29 13.42 1.03 -3.69
CA TRP A 29 14.81 0.88 -4.13
C TRP A 29 15.55 -0.27 -3.42
N ASP A 30 15.22 -0.51 -2.16
CA ASP A 30 15.75 -1.64 -1.38
C ASP A 30 14.93 -2.91 -1.61
N THR A 31 13.61 -2.83 -1.43
CA THR A 31 12.75 -3.99 -1.27
C THR A 31 12.35 -4.67 -2.57
N PHE A 32 12.45 -3.97 -3.73
CA PHE A 32 12.11 -4.55 -5.03
C PHE A 32 12.98 -5.78 -5.37
N ARG A 33 14.20 -5.83 -4.82
CA ARG A 33 15.23 -6.82 -5.20
C ARG A 33 14.93 -8.23 -4.73
N ALA A 34 14.27 -8.36 -3.57
CA ALA A 34 14.04 -9.67 -2.94
C ALA A 34 12.79 -9.73 -2.07
N VAL A 35 12.40 -8.65 -1.39
CA VAL A 35 11.24 -8.67 -0.47
C VAL A 35 9.94 -8.83 -1.24
N HIS A 36 9.70 -7.97 -2.25
CA HIS A 36 8.50 -8.10 -3.08
C HIS A 36 8.49 -9.39 -3.92
N PRO A 37 9.61 -9.82 -4.55
CA PRO A 37 9.70 -11.14 -5.18
C PRO A 37 9.44 -12.32 -4.22
N LEU A 38 9.85 -12.21 -2.95
CA LEU A 38 9.53 -13.24 -1.97
C LEU A 38 8.02 -13.26 -1.69
N PHE A 39 7.38 -12.11 -1.54
CA PHE A 39 5.94 -12.03 -1.34
C PHE A 39 5.17 -12.60 -2.54
N THR A 40 5.57 -12.30 -3.77
CA THR A 40 4.89 -12.89 -4.94
C THR A 40 5.02 -14.42 -4.99
N LEU A 41 6.07 -15.00 -4.42
CA LEU A 41 6.28 -16.44 -4.39
C LEU A 41 5.53 -17.15 -3.26
N VAL A 42 5.62 -16.64 -2.02
CA VAL A 42 5.15 -17.37 -0.83
C VAL A 42 3.99 -16.69 -0.07
N TYR A 43 3.71 -15.41 -0.35
CA TYR A 43 2.59 -14.65 0.24
C TYR A 43 1.87 -13.79 -0.81
N PRO A 44 1.38 -14.38 -1.92
CA PRO A 44 0.85 -13.61 -3.05
C PRO A 44 -0.34 -12.71 -2.68
N GLU A 45 -1.13 -13.09 -1.67
CA GLU A 45 -2.24 -12.28 -1.13
C GLU A 45 -1.76 -10.99 -0.45
N VAL A 46 -0.53 -10.97 0.08
CA VAL A 46 0.09 -9.74 0.59
C VAL A 46 0.49 -8.85 -0.59
N SER A 47 1.07 -9.45 -1.63
CA SER A 47 1.44 -8.71 -2.84
C SER A 47 0.20 -8.09 -3.52
N GLU A 48 -0.93 -8.80 -3.58
CA GLU A 48 -2.19 -8.28 -4.13
C GLU A 48 -2.62 -6.98 -3.42
N ARG A 49 -2.62 -6.99 -2.09
CA ARG A 49 -3.02 -5.83 -1.29
C ARG A 49 -2.02 -4.67 -1.38
N ILE A 50 -0.72 -4.97 -1.49
CA ILE A 50 0.32 -3.95 -1.73
C ILE A 50 0.10 -3.29 -3.08
N MET A 51 -0.18 -4.06 -4.15
CA MET A 51 -0.44 -3.50 -5.47
C MET A 51 -1.68 -2.61 -5.47
N GLN A 52 -2.74 -3.01 -4.76
CA GLN A 52 -3.91 -2.14 -4.57
C GLN A 52 -3.56 -0.86 -3.79
N ALA A 53 -2.75 -0.96 -2.73
CA ALA A 53 -2.30 0.20 -1.98
C ALA A 53 -1.45 1.18 -2.81
N LEU A 54 -0.67 0.68 -3.78
CA LEU A 54 0.08 1.52 -4.72
C LEU A 54 -0.84 2.34 -5.63
N VAL A 55 -1.90 1.72 -6.15
CA VAL A 55 -2.93 2.43 -6.93
C VAL A 55 -3.58 3.51 -6.08
N ASN A 56 -3.98 3.17 -4.85
CA ASN A 56 -4.57 4.12 -3.92
C ASN A 56 -3.62 5.29 -3.59
N SER A 57 -2.33 5.00 -3.38
CA SER A 57 -1.32 6.01 -3.13
C SER A 57 -1.20 6.99 -4.31
N TYR A 58 -1.28 6.47 -5.54
CA TYR A 58 -1.29 7.30 -6.75
C TYR A 58 -2.56 8.15 -6.88
N GLU A 59 -3.73 7.58 -6.64
CA GLU A 59 -5.00 8.32 -6.72
C GLU A 59 -5.09 9.44 -5.67
N GLU A 60 -4.47 9.25 -4.51
CA GLU A 60 -4.52 10.19 -3.39
C GLU A 60 -3.41 11.24 -3.42
N SER A 61 -2.24 10.93 -4.00
CA SER A 61 -1.07 11.83 -4.03
C SER A 61 -0.72 12.37 -5.43
N GLY A 62 -1.18 11.71 -6.49
CA GLY A 62 -0.78 11.96 -7.89
C GLY A 62 0.50 11.26 -8.34
N PHE A 63 1.18 10.51 -7.46
CA PHE A 63 2.44 9.82 -7.75
C PHE A 63 2.50 8.42 -7.13
N LEU A 64 3.27 7.53 -7.75
CA LEU A 64 3.64 6.27 -7.10
C LEU A 64 4.74 6.56 -6.05
N PRO A 65 4.65 5.98 -4.85
CA PRO A 65 5.68 6.16 -3.83
C PRO A 65 6.95 5.38 -4.19
N GLU A 66 8.11 5.97 -3.91
CA GLU A 66 9.42 5.31 -3.98
C GLU A 66 9.95 5.00 -2.59
N TRP A 67 9.86 5.97 -1.69
CA TRP A 67 10.09 5.86 -0.25
C TRP A 67 8.89 6.48 0.45
N ALA A 68 8.15 5.67 1.21
CA ALA A 68 6.97 6.13 1.95
C ALA A 68 7.15 5.85 3.44
N SER A 69 7.02 6.89 4.27
CA SER A 69 6.95 6.77 5.73
C SER A 69 6.46 8.06 6.37
N PRO A 70 5.20 8.20 6.80
CA PRO A 70 3.92 7.62 6.39
C PRO A 70 3.26 8.54 5.36
N GLY A 71 3.63 8.41 4.09
CA GLY A 71 3.34 9.37 3.03
C GLY A 71 4.60 9.70 2.27
#